data_AF-A0A952IE08-F1
#
_entry.id   AF-A0A952IE08-F1
#
_cell.length_a   1.000
_cell.length_b   1.000
_cell.length_c   1.000
_cell.angle_alpha   90.00
_cell.angle_beta   90.00
_cell.angle_gamma   90.00
#
_symmetry.space_group_name_H-M   'P 1'
#
loop_
_entity.id
_entity.type
_entity.pdbx_description
1 polymer ?
#
loop_
_entity_poly.entity_id
_entity_poly.type
_entity_poly.pdbx_seq_one_letter_code
_entity_poly.pdbx_strand_id
1 'polypeptide(L)'
;MDFILEKDITKRSSILEYMRYSEQEKELEVKFKKGKWKGKKKVFKNISKEVYQTIIDSESVGRALIEVVGEQKYKEKTIKKNQSIIHKILTFL
;
A
#
# COMPACT_ATOMS: atom_id res chain seq x y z
N MET A 1 11.72 12.89 5.79
CA MET A 1 10.56 11.98 5.83
C MET A 1 10.45 11.49 7.24
N ASP A 2 9.50 12.04 8.00
CA ASP A 2 9.27 11.64 9.39
C ASP A 2 8.16 10.59 9.44
N PHE A 3 8.52 9.39 9.88
CA PHE A 3 7.58 8.31 10.17
C PHE A 3 7.26 8.36 11.65
N ILE A 4 5.96 8.42 11.98
CA ILE A 4 5.50 8.69 13.35
C ILE A 4 5.16 7.38 14.07
N LEU A 5 4.78 6.34 13.32
CA LEU A 5 4.32 5.07 13.87
C LEU A 5 5.14 3.90 13.29
N GLU A 6 6.03 3.33 14.10
CA GLU A 6 6.76 2.11 13.78
C GLU A 6 6.18 0.92 14.56
N LYS A 7 5.89 -0.17 13.85
CA LYS A 7 5.49 -1.44 14.44
C LYS A 7 6.38 -2.56 13.92
N ASP A 8 7.07 -3.23 14.84
CA ASP A 8 7.66 -4.54 14.57
C ASP A 8 6.53 -5.57 14.43
N ILE A 9 6.49 -6.21 13.27
CA ILE A 9 5.48 -7.21 12.90
C ILE A 9 6.12 -8.57 12.59
N THR A 10 7.40 -8.78 12.91
CA THR A 10 8.15 -10.02 12.64
C THR A 10 7.49 -11.28 13.20
N LYS A 11 6.74 -11.17 14.31
CA LYS A 11 5.97 -12.28 14.91
C LYS A 11 4.60 -12.52 14.27
N ARG A 12 4.00 -11.48 13.68
CA ARG A 12 2.63 -11.50 13.10
C ARG A 12 2.63 -11.54 11.57
N SER A 13 3.81 -11.60 10.95
CA SER A 13 3.96 -11.68 9.50
C SER A 13 5.12 -12.59 9.13
N SER A 14 4.82 -13.61 8.33
CA SER A 14 5.84 -14.50 7.75
C SER A 14 6.59 -13.85 6.58
N ILE A 15 6.09 -12.73 6.05
CA ILE A 15 6.59 -12.09 4.83
C ILE A 15 7.13 -10.67 5.03
N LEU A 16 6.83 -9.99 6.14
CA LEU A 16 7.32 -8.64 6.45
C LEU A 16 8.30 -8.68 7.63
N GLU A 17 9.34 -7.85 7.56
CA GLU A 17 10.25 -7.58 8.67
C GLU A 17 9.71 -6.46 9.54
N TYR A 18 9.34 -5.33 8.94
CA TYR A 18 8.77 -4.21 9.66
C TYR A 18 7.80 -3.42 8.81
N MET A 19 7.02 -2.56 9.48
CA MET A 19 6.14 -1.58 8.85
C MET A 19 6.20 -0.24 9.58
N ARG A 20 6.27 0.85 8.82
CA ARG A 20 6.33 2.24 9.31
C ARG A 20 5.30 3.09 8.58
N TYR A 21 4.52 3.85 9.33
CA TYR A 21 3.47 4.71 8.79
C TYR A 21 3.75 6.19 9.09
N SER A 22 3.57 7.02 8.07
CA SER A 22 3.54 8.47 8.18
C SER A 22 2.12 8.95 7.91
N GLU A 23 1.45 9.45 8.95
CA GLU A 23 0.10 9.99 8.85
C GLU A 23 0.07 11.30 8.03
N GLN A 24 1.13 12.12 8.18
CA GLN A 24 1.28 13.37 7.46
C GLN A 24 1.40 13.15 5.95
N GLU A 25 2.27 12.22 5.53
CA GLU A 25 2.51 11.93 4.11
C GLU A 25 1.51 10.92 3.53
N LYS A 26 0.69 10.28 4.39
CA LYS A 26 -0.17 9.13 4.03
C LYS A 26 0.64 8.03 3.34
N GLU A 27 1.84 7.77 3.86
CA GLU A 27 2.79 6.80 3.31
C GLU A 27 3.04 5.64 4.26
N LEU A 28 3.06 4.44 3.69
CA LEU A 28 3.35 3.19 4.38
C LEU A 28 4.66 2.59 3.84
N GLU A 29 5.72 2.65 4.63
CA GLU A 29 6.96 1.93 4.35
C GLU A 29 6.91 0.52 4.92
N VAL A 30 7.30 -0.46 4.10
CA VAL A 30 7.43 -1.86 4.51
C VAL A 30 8.77 -2.42 4.07
N LYS A 31 9.32 -3.34 4.85
CA LYS A 31 10.46 -4.16 4.44
C LYS A 31 10.07 -5.63 4.42
N PHE A 32 10.37 -6.31 3.31
CA PHE A 32 9.96 -7.71 3.12
C PHE A 32 11.03 -8.69 3.60
N LYS A 33 10.60 -9.69 4.37
CA LYS A 33 11.42 -10.82 4.84
C LYS A 33 11.52 -11.95 3.81
N LYS A 34 10.46 -12.14 3.01
CA LYS A 34 10.32 -13.22 2.01
C LYS A 34 9.58 -12.74 0.75
N GLY A 35 9.68 -13.53 -0.33
CA GLY A 35 9.00 -13.27 -1.61
C GLY A 35 9.80 -12.41 -2.60
N LYS A 36 9.13 -11.96 -3.68
CA LYS A 36 9.73 -11.21 -4.80
C LYS A 36 10.47 -9.94 -4.37
N TRP A 37 10.08 -9.35 -3.24
CA TRP A 37 10.65 -8.11 -2.73
C TRP A 37 11.53 -8.30 -1.49
N LYS A 38 11.95 -9.54 -1.18
CA LYS A 38 12.81 -9.85 -0.04
C LYS A 38 14.01 -8.89 0.06
N GLY A 39 14.24 -8.36 1.27
CA GLY A 39 15.32 -7.42 1.59
C GLY A 39 15.08 -6.00 1.09
N LYS A 40 14.07 -5.76 0.23
CA LYS A 40 13.76 -4.44 -0.31
C LYS A 40 12.77 -3.71 0.58
N LYS A 41 12.99 -2.39 0.68
CA LYS A 41 12.01 -1.45 1.23
C LYS A 41 11.06 -1.02 0.12
N LYS A 42 9.78 -0.92 0.44
CA LYS A 42 8.75 -0.37 -0.45
C LYS A 42 7.93 0.65 0.30
N VAL A 43 7.62 1.74 -0.38
CA VAL A 43 6.75 2.79 0.11
C VAL A 43 5.48 2.76 -0.72
N PHE A 44 4.34 2.64 -0.04
CA PHE A 44 3.01 2.77 -0.63
C PHE A 44 2.45 4.13 -0.25
N LYS A 45 1.97 4.87 -1.24
CA LYS A 45 1.34 6.20 -1.05
C LYS A 45 -0.16 6.06 -0.92
N ASN A 46 -0.83 7.12 -0.45
CA ASN A 46 -2.29 7.19 -0.32
C ASN A 46 -2.86 6.13 0.65
N ILE A 47 -2.14 5.84 1.73
CA ILE A 47 -2.61 4.96 2.80
C ILE A 47 -3.19 5.85 3.91
N SER A 48 -4.51 5.76 4.12
CA SER A 48 -5.15 6.43 5.25
C SER A 48 -4.81 5.72 6.56
N LYS A 49 -4.95 6.44 7.67
CA LYS A 49 -4.73 5.90 9.01
C LYS A 49 -5.64 4.70 9.29
N GLU A 50 -6.89 4.77 8.87
CA GLU A 50 -7.88 3.68 9.00
C GLU A 50 -7.43 2.43 8.26
N VAL A 51 -6.92 2.59 7.03
CA VAL A 51 -6.41 1.47 6.23
C VAL A 51 -5.16 0.88 6.88
N TYR A 52 -4.24 1.73 7.36
CA TYR A 52 -3.08 1.26 8.13
C TYR A 52 -3.52 0.46 9.37
N GLN A 53 -4.48 0.98 10.14
CA GLN A 53 -5.01 0.33 11.33
C GLN A 53 -5.61 -1.05 10.99
N THR A 54 -6.40 -1.10 9.93
CA THR A 54 -6.99 -2.34 9.40
C THR A 54 -5.92 -3.38 9.06
N ILE A 55 -4.79 -2.96 8.47
CA ILE A 55 -3.67 -3.86 8.15
C ILE A 55 -2.98 -4.39 9.42
N ILE A 56 -2.75 -3.53 10.43
CA ILE A 56 -2.02 -3.95 11.65
C ILE A 56 -2.86 -4.80 12.61
N ASP A 57 -4.18 -4.67 12.55
CA ASP A 57 -5.13 -5.40 13.38
C ASP A 57 -5.56 -6.72 12.74
N SER A 58 -5.24 -6.92 11.47
CA SER A 58 -5.46 -8.19 10.79
C SER A 58 -4.64 -9.33 11.41
N GLU A 59 -5.24 -10.52 11.45
CA GLU A 59 -4.57 -11.77 11.85
C GLU A 59 -3.31 -12.04 11.02
N SER A 60 -3.33 -11.68 9.73
CA SER A 60 -2.19 -11.80 8.82
C SER A 60 -1.87 -10.46 8.16
N VAL A 61 -1.03 -9.67 8.84
CA VAL A 61 -0.58 -8.33 8.40
C VAL A 61 -0.04 -8.36 6.96
N GLY A 62 0.71 -9.40 6.62
CA GLY A 62 1.28 -9.56 5.28
C GLY A 62 0.21 -9.74 4.19
N ARG A 63 -0.82 -10.55 4.45
CA ARG A 63 -1.91 -10.78 3.50
C ARG A 63 -2.76 -9.53 3.32
N ALA A 64 -3.16 -8.89 4.42
CA ALA A 64 -3.95 -7.66 4.40
C ALA A 64 -3.26 -6.54 3.61
N LEU A 65 -1.95 -6.37 3.78
CA LEU A 65 -1.17 -5.42 2.99
C LEU A 65 -1.26 -5.70 1.48
N ILE A 66 -1.12 -6.96 1.08
CA ILE A 66 -1.16 -7.35 -0.34
C ILE A 66 -2.55 -7.08 -0.94
N GLU A 67 -3.61 -7.39 -0.20
CA GLU A 67 -4.99 -7.14 -0.61
C GLU A 67 -5.25 -5.64 -0.82
N VAL A 68 -4.93 -4.81 0.19
CA VAL A 68 -5.10 -3.33 0.10
C VAL A 68 -4.31 -2.75 -1.07
N VAL A 69 -3.03 -3.10 -1.21
CA VAL A 69 -2.18 -2.60 -2.30
C VAL A 69 -2.67 -3.10 -3.66
N GLY A 70 -3.17 -4.33 -3.73
CA GLY A 70 -3.77 -4.92 -4.92
C GLY A 70 -5.02 -4.16 -5.37
N GLU A 71 -5.93 -3.88 -4.43
CA GLU A 71 -7.15 -3.10 -4.69
C GLU A 71 -6.85 -1.68 -5.15
N GLN A 72 -5.89 -1.00 -4.51
CA GLN A 72 -5.50 0.36 -4.91
C GLN A 72 -4.97 0.39 -6.35
N LYS A 73 -4.08 -0.54 -6.71
CA LYS A 73 -3.57 -0.64 -8.09
C LYS A 73 -4.67 -0.94 -9.10
N TYR A 74 -5.66 -1.75 -8.71
CA TYR A 74 -6.80 -2.04 -9.56
C TYR A 74 -7.65 -0.78 -9.80
N LYS A 75 -7.99 -0.05 -8.73
CA LYS A 75 -8.75 1.21 -8.80
C LYS A 75 -8.02 2.26 -9.65
N GLU A 76 -6.72 2.44 -9.46
CA GLU A 76 -5.90 3.37 -10.27
C GLU A 76 -5.93 3.02 -11.76
N LYS A 77 -5.82 1.73 -12.11
CA LYS A 77 -5.90 1.28 -13.51
C LYS A 77 -7.27 1.55 -14.13
N THR A 78 -8.34 1.30 -13.39
CA THR A 78 -9.71 1.53 -13.85
C THR A 78 -9.99 3.02 -14.07
N ILE A 79 -9.53 3.88 -13.15
CA ILE A 79 -9.66 5.34 -13.30
C ILE A 79 -8.89 5.85 -14.52
N LYS A 80 -7.63 5.43 -14.70
CA LYS A 80 -6.83 5.81 -15.88
C LYS A 80 -7.47 5.38 -17.20
N LYS A 81 -8.05 4.19 -17.25
CA LYS A 81 -8.77 3.69 -18.43
C LYS A 81 -9.96 4.59 -18.77
N ASN A 82 -10.74 5.00 -17.77
CA ASN A 82 -11.91 5.85 -17.99
C ASN A 82 -11.53 7.28 -18.43
N GLN A 83 -10.47 7.86 -17.85
CA GLN A 83 -9.97 9.17 -18.28
C GLN A 83 -9.46 9.17 -19.74
N SER A 84 -8.80 8.07 -20.17
CA SER A 84 -8.34 7.94 -21.56
C SER A 84 -9.49 7.87 -22.56
N ILE A 85 -10.60 7.24 -22.20
CA ILE A 85 -11.81 7.17 -23.05
C ILE A 85 -12.46 8.56 -23.16
N ILE A 86 -12.62 9.26 -22.04
CA ILE A 86 -13.18 10.62 -22.02
C ILE A 86 -12.33 11.58 -22.85
N HIS A 87 -11.00 11.51 -22.72
CA HIS A 87 -10.11 12.35 -23.51
C HIS A 87 -10.24 12.05 -25.01
N LYS A 88 -10.29 10.78 -25.42
CA LYS A 88 -10.50 10.41 -26.83
C LYS A 88 -11.80 10.94 -27.41
N ILE A 89 -12.88 10.95 -26.63
CA ILE A 89 -14.19 11.49 -27.07
C ILE A 89 -14.10 13.01 -27.22
N LEU A 90 -13.45 13.70 -26.28
CA LEU A 90 -13.27 15.16 -26.32
C LEU A 90 -12.28 15.65 -27.38
N THR A 91 -11.36 14.80 -27.85
CA THR A 91 -10.42 15.18 -28.93
C THR A 91 -11.00 14.96 -30.33
N PHE A 92 -12.15 14.28 -30.42
CA PHE A 92 -12.85 13.97 -31.68
C PHE A 92 -14.09 14.85 -31.92
N LEU A 93 -14.38 15.78 -31.00
CA LEU A 93 -15.36 16.87 -31.12
C LEU A 93 -14.61 18.17 -31.38
#